data_AF-A0A967WKK7-F1
#
_entry.id   AF-A0A967WKK7-F1
#
_cell.length_a   1.000
_cell.length_b   1.000
_cell.length_c   1.000
_cell.angle_alpha   90.00
_cell.angle_beta   90.00
_cell.angle_gamma   90.00
#
_symmetry.space_group_name_H-M   'P 1'
#
loop_
_entity.id
_entity.type
_entity.pdbx_description
1 polymer ?
#
loop_
_entity_poly.entity_id
_entity_poly.type
_entity_poly.pdbx_seq_one_letter_code
_entity_poly.pdbx_strand_id
1 'polypeptide(L)'
;MPSLLAKVINWLRPRDGWAPFLLTLAALLCQPAALSAGGDSDQIVSLILLVLLALLTGLGLARSRLSARHAAILGGLSGLLLVALAVGRILPPLTLLWSELGYAYGWFQDWLRGELGWPLPFSATLAFAWQRVGALGTRLWWWGRVVAGDAQTQDQILAHLLTAYLVWAASVFATWQVYRRRLALQGLAPVGVIITVVAFFRGNMAYFYLAVYLFCTLWLVAICRLWRHTARWNQRGTDYPESLGMELTISYGPWLIMILVLATLFPVVYPRQLHEGFWQLAEGPWERVVSGAERFVGPIDDGYPGGPGTGPGEGGELPSARLLTGSPQLSDTPVLYVNTSDPEPPPQESGRADHPLPVHPRRYWRSRT
;
A
#
# COMPACT_ATOMS: atom_id res chain seq x y z
N MET A 1 -11.55 -32.47 -18.27
CA MET A 1 -10.96 -31.20 -17.77
C MET A 1 -11.74 -29.91 -18.07
N PRO A 2 -12.50 -29.73 -19.18
CA PRO A 2 -13.23 -28.46 -19.41
C PRO A 2 -14.35 -28.17 -18.38
N SER A 3 -14.79 -29.18 -17.61
CA SER A 3 -15.85 -29.03 -16.59
C SER A 3 -15.43 -28.26 -15.34
N LEU A 4 -14.17 -28.37 -14.88
CA LEU A 4 -13.71 -27.66 -13.67
C LEU A 4 -13.49 -26.18 -13.94
N LEU A 5 -12.87 -25.84 -15.08
CA LEU A 5 -12.62 -24.46 -15.47
C LEU A 5 -13.94 -23.72 -15.73
N ALA A 6 -14.90 -24.36 -16.41
CA ALA A 6 -16.24 -23.81 -16.58
C ALA A 6 -16.98 -23.64 -15.25
N LYS A 7 -16.82 -24.57 -14.30
CA LYS A 7 -17.44 -24.47 -12.96
C LYS A 7 -16.82 -23.33 -12.14
N VAL A 8 -15.49 -23.16 -12.22
CA VAL A 8 -14.77 -22.05 -11.57
C VAL A 8 -15.16 -20.72 -12.20
N ILE A 9 -15.24 -20.62 -13.53
CA ILE A 9 -15.69 -19.40 -14.23
C ILE A 9 -17.15 -19.08 -13.89
N ASN A 10 -18.05 -20.07 -13.90
CA ASN A 10 -19.45 -19.85 -13.53
C ASN A 10 -19.61 -19.51 -12.04
N TRP A 11 -18.74 -20.04 -11.19
CA TRP A 11 -18.69 -19.65 -9.78
C TRP A 11 -18.15 -18.23 -9.61
N LEU A 12 -17.11 -17.85 -10.35
CA LEU A 12 -16.54 -16.50 -10.35
C LEU A 12 -17.48 -15.48 -10.98
N ARG A 13 -18.34 -15.89 -11.93
CA ARG A 13 -19.30 -15.01 -12.61
C ARG A 13 -20.11 -14.26 -11.56
N PRO A 14 -19.90 -12.95 -11.41
CA PRO A 14 -20.66 -12.17 -10.46
C PRO A 14 -22.12 -12.19 -10.92
N ARG A 15 -23.06 -12.40 -10.00
CA ARG A 15 -24.50 -12.27 -10.30
C ARG A 15 -24.85 -10.92 -10.93
N ASP A 16 -24.00 -9.94 -10.68
CA ASP A 16 -24.20 -8.55 -11.04
C ASP A 16 -23.42 -8.13 -12.30
N GLY A 17 -22.78 -9.08 -12.99
CA GLY A 17 -22.05 -8.85 -14.23
C GLY A 17 -20.55 -8.60 -14.07
N TRP A 18 -19.83 -8.65 -15.19
CA TRP A 18 -18.36 -8.51 -15.22
C TRP A 18 -17.87 -7.08 -15.00
N ALA A 19 -18.61 -6.07 -15.44
CA ALA A 19 -18.24 -4.66 -15.28
C ALA A 19 -17.96 -4.25 -13.82
N PRO A 20 -18.88 -4.43 -12.85
CA PRO A 20 -18.61 -4.07 -11.46
C PRO A 20 -17.47 -4.90 -10.84
N PHE A 21 -17.26 -6.13 -11.30
CA PHE A 21 -16.14 -6.95 -10.85
C PHE A 21 -14.80 -6.43 -11.33
N LEU A 22 -14.68 -6.11 -12.61
CA LEU A 22 -13.46 -5.52 -13.16
C LEU A 22 -13.17 -4.15 -12.54
N LEU A 23 -14.20 -3.33 -12.32
CA LEU A 23 -14.04 -2.04 -11.63
C LEU A 23 -13.60 -2.20 -10.18
N THR A 24 -14.17 -3.17 -9.45
CA THR A 24 -13.76 -3.43 -8.06
C THR A 24 -12.33 -3.96 -8.02
N LEU A 25 -12.00 -4.92 -8.89
CA LEU A 25 -10.64 -5.46 -9.00
C LEU A 25 -9.63 -4.36 -9.34
N ALA A 26 -9.92 -3.50 -10.33
CA ALA A 26 -9.06 -2.39 -10.71
C ALA A 26 -8.87 -1.39 -9.55
N ALA A 27 -9.96 -1.03 -8.85
CA ALA A 27 -9.88 -0.14 -7.68
C ALA A 27 -9.01 -0.74 -6.55
N LEU A 28 -9.14 -2.05 -6.29
CA LEU A 28 -8.34 -2.72 -5.26
C LEU A 28 -6.87 -2.87 -5.66
N LEU A 29 -6.57 -3.12 -6.93
CA LEU A 29 -5.20 -3.24 -7.44
C LEU A 29 -4.45 -1.89 -7.44
N CYS A 30 -5.15 -0.75 -7.37
CA CYS A 30 -4.51 0.55 -7.21
C CYS A 30 -3.72 0.66 -5.89
N GLN A 31 -4.14 -0.05 -4.84
CA GLN A 31 -3.46 -0.02 -3.53
C GLN A 31 -2.06 -0.66 -3.56
N PRO A 32 -1.87 -1.92 -3.97
CA PRO A 32 -0.53 -2.49 -4.10
C PRO A 32 0.30 -1.75 -5.14
N ALA A 33 -0.32 -1.25 -6.22
CA ALA A 33 0.39 -0.44 -7.22
C ALA A 33 0.95 0.86 -6.62
N ALA A 34 0.15 1.59 -5.83
CA ALA A 34 0.62 2.79 -5.13
C ALA A 34 1.72 2.47 -4.11
N LEU A 35 1.57 1.38 -3.33
CA LEU A 35 2.58 0.91 -2.38
C LEU A 35 3.87 0.43 -3.06
N SER A 36 3.79 0.02 -4.33
CA SER A 36 4.92 -0.53 -5.08
C SER A 36 5.79 0.50 -5.77
N ALA A 37 5.39 1.76 -5.84
CA ALA A 37 6.06 2.81 -6.62
C ALA A 37 7.54 3.08 -6.23
N GLY A 38 8.08 2.41 -5.20
CA GLY A 38 9.51 2.37 -4.88
C GLY A 38 9.93 1.11 -4.12
N GLY A 39 9.15 0.02 -4.22
CA GLY A 39 9.34 -1.20 -3.43
C GLY A 39 9.95 -2.37 -4.21
N ASP A 40 10.39 -3.39 -3.48
CA ASP A 40 10.96 -4.62 -4.04
C ASP A 40 9.90 -5.44 -4.82
N SER A 41 10.29 -5.99 -5.97
CA SER A 41 9.38 -6.64 -6.92
C SER A 41 8.63 -7.84 -6.32
N ASP A 42 9.28 -8.60 -5.45
CA ASP A 42 8.68 -9.73 -4.74
C ASP A 42 7.53 -9.31 -3.82
N GLN A 43 7.65 -8.14 -3.18
CA GLN A 43 6.61 -7.61 -2.30
C GLN A 43 5.36 -7.25 -3.09
N ILE A 44 5.53 -6.69 -4.28
CA ILE A 44 4.43 -6.30 -5.19
C ILE A 44 3.61 -7.53 -5.56
N VAL A 45 4.28 -8.59 -6.00
CA VAL A 45 3.62 -9.85 -6.40
C VAL A 45 2.83 -10.42 -5.24
N SER A 46 3.42 -10.42 -4.04
CA SER A 46 2.76 -10.92 -2.82
C SER A 46 1.51 -10.10 -2.46
N LEU A 47 1.58 -8.77 -2.56
CA LEU A 47 0.43 -7.90 -2.29
C LEU A 47 -0.67 -8.03 -3.35
N ILE A 48 -0.33 -8.16 -4.63
CA ILE A 48 -1.30 -8.41 -5.70
C ILE A 48 -2.03 -9.73 -5.45
N LEU A 49 -1.30 -10.81 -5.15
CA LEU A 49 -1.90 -12.10 -4.81
C LEU A 49 -2.82 -12.01 -3.59
N LEU A 50 -2.41 -11.28 -2.55
CA LEU A 50 -3.25 -11.04 -1.38
C LEU A 50 -4.54 -10.28 -1.74
N VAL A 51 -4.46 -9.25 -2.59
CA VAL A 51 -5.65 -8.52 -3.05
C VAL A 51 -6.60 -9.43 -3.85
N LEU A 52 -6.07 -10.28 -4.74
CA LEU A 52 -6.88 -11.23 -5.49
C LEU A 52 -7.57 -12.23 -4.56
N LEU A 53 -6.85 -12.80 -3.60
CA LEU A 53 -7.40 -13.70 -2.60
C LEU A 53 -8.40 -13.00 -1.67
N ALA A 54 -8.17 -11.73 -1.33
CA ALA A 54 -9.09 -10.89 -0.55
C ALA A 54 -10.39 -10.62 -1.31
N LEU A 55 -10.31 -10.36 -2.61
CA LEU A 55 -11.47 -10.20 -3.48
C LEU A 55 -12.30 -11.50 -3.54
N LEU A 56 -11.64 -12.66 -3.70
CA LEU A 56 -12.34 -13.95 -3.75
C LEU A 56 -12.99 -14.32 -2.42
N THR A 57 -12.28 -14.13 -1.31
CA THR A 57 -12.83 -14.36 0.04
C THR A 57 -13.95 -13.39 0.36
N GLY A 58 -13.80 -12.10 0.03
CA GLY A 58 -14.85 -11.09 0.16
C GLY A 58 -16.11 -11.43 -0.65
N LEU A 59 -15.96 -11.92 -1.88
CA LEU A 59 -17.08 -12.40 -2.71
C LEU A 59 -17.75 -13.63 -2.12
N GLY A 60 -16.98 -14.59 -1.63
CA GLY A 60 -17.49 -15.78 -0.93
C GLY A 60 -18.30 -15.39 0.30
N LEU A 61 -17.77 -14.50 1.14
CA LEU A 61 -18.42 -13.98 2.34
C LEU A 61 -19.67 -13.14 2.01
N ALA A 62 -19.65 -12.38 0.92
CA ALA A 62 -20.78 -11.59 0.46
C ALA A 62 -21.97 -12.46 0.05
N ARG A 63 -21.70 -13.64 -0.54
CA ARG A 63 -22.73 -14.62 -0.93
C ARG A 63 -23.20 -15.50 0.22
N SER A 64 -22.40 -15.61 1.28
CA SER A 64 -22.74 -16.43 2.44
C SER A 64 -23.93 -15.84 3.24
N ARG A 65 -24.69 -16.70 3.90
CA ARG A 65 -25.76 -16.31 4.84
C ARG A 65 -25.23 -15.86 6.21
N LEU A 66 -23.90 -15.85 6.39
CA LEU A 66 -23.27 -15.54 7.68
C LEU A 66 -23.60 -14.11 8.11
N SER A 67 -23.78 -13.87 9.40
CA SER A 67 -23.95 -12.50 9.89
C SER A 67 -22.67 -11.68 9.67
N ALA A 68 -22.80 -10.35 9.66
CA ALA A 68 -21.66 -9.45 9.43
C ALA A 68 -20.51 -9.68 10.40
N ARG A 69 -20.80 -10.01 11.67
CA ARG A 69 -19.79 -10.30 12.70
C ARG A 69 -18.97 -11.54 12.36
N HIS A 70 -19.64 -12.64 12.01
CA HIS A 70 -18.95 -13.89 11.64
C HIS A 70 -18.15 -13.72 10.34
N ALA A 71 -18.67 -12.98 9.36
CA ALA A 71 -17.94 -12.67 8.15
C ALA A 71 -16.67 -11.87 8.44
N ALA A 72 -16.73 -10.89 9.36
CA ALA A 72 -15.57 -10.12 9.78
C ALA A 72 -14.53 -10.99 10.52
N ILE A 73 -14.98 -11.86 11.44
CA ILE A 73 -14.08 -12.77 12.17
C ILE A 73 -13.39 -13.74 11.20
N LEU A 74 -14.15 -14.39 10.31
CA LEU A 74 -13.58 -15.32 9.33
C LEU A 74 -12.65 -14.62 8.35
N GLY A 75 -13.04 -13.45 7.84
CA GLY A 75 -12.20 -12.65 6.95
C GLY A 75 -10.90 -12.19 7.61
N GLY A 76 -10.97 -11.80 8.88
CA GLY A 76 -9.81 -11.43 9.69
C GLY A 76 -8.88 -12.61 9.96
N LEU A 77 -9.42 -13.75 10.42
CA LEU A 77 -8.64 -14.97 10.68
C LEU A 77 -8.00 -15.51 9.39
N SER A 78 -8.74 -15.55 8.28
CA SER A 78 -8.17 -15.94 6.99
C SER A 78 -7.08 -14.97 6.53
N GLY A 79 -7.24 -13.68 6.84
CA GLY A 79 -6.26 -12.66 6.54
C GLY A 79 -4.97 -12.84 7.31
N LEU A 80 -5.05 -13.03 8.63
CA LEU A 80 -3.89 -13.30 9.47
C LEU A 80 -3.11 -14.52 8.97
N LEU A 81 -3.81 -15.60 8.64
CA LEU A 81 -3.20 -16.81 8.10
C LEU A 81 -2.54 -16.56 6.74
N LEU A 82 -3.25 -15.98 5.77
CA LEU A 82 -2.74 -15.78 4.41
C LEU A 82 -1.61 -14.75 4.36
N VAL A 83 -1.68 -13.71 5.18
CA VAL A 83 -0.60 -12.71 5.31
C VAL A 83 0.64 -13.33 5.92
N ALA A 84 0.51 -14.15 6.98
CA ALA A 84 1.64 -14.87 7.55
C ALA A 84 2.27 -15.83 6.54
N LEU A 85 1.45 -16.54 5.74
CA LEU A 85 1.93 -17.42 4.68
C LEU A 85 2.63 -16.67 3.54
N ALA A 86 2.08 -15.52 3.10
CA ALA A 86 2.62 -14.72 2.02
C ALA A 86 3.92 -13.99 2.43
N VAL A 87 3.90 -13.26 3.54
CA VAL A 87 5.06 -12.51 4.04
C VAL A 87 6.15 -13.44 4.57
N GLY A 88 5.76 -14.53 5.25
CA GLY A 88 6.69 -15.57 5.70
C GLY A 88 7.26 -16.42 4.56
N ARG A 89 6.76 -16.25 3.32
CA ARG A 89 7.11 -17.07 2.14
C ARG A 89 7.05 -18.58 2.46
N ILE A 90 6.03 -18.96 3.22
CA ILE A 90 5.86 -20.34 3.72
C ILE A 90 5.42 -21.26 2.59
N LEU A 91 4.68 -20.72 1.61
CA LEU A 91 4.26 -21.47 0.43
C LEU A 91 5.50 -21.83 -0.41
N PRO A 92 5.75 -23.13 -0.64
CA PRO A 92 6.81 -23.57 -1.52
C PRO A 92 6.52 -23.11 -2.96
N PRO A 93 7.56 -22.94 -3.79
CA PRO A 93 7.37 -22.59 -5.19
C PRO A 93 6.53 -23.67 -5.89
N LEU A 94 5.67 -23.24 -6.82
CA LEU A 94 4.76 -24.15 -7.54
C LEU A 94 5.50 -25.29 -8.24
N THR A 95 6.73 -25.05 -8.69
CA THR A 95 7.61 -26.05 -9.29
C THR A 95 7.88 -27.22 -8.34
N LEU A 96 8.11 -26.94 -7.05
CA LEU A 96 8.33 -27.96 -6.02
C LEU A 96 7.05 -28.75 -5.73
N LEU A 97 5.90 -28.08 -5.70
CA LEU A 97 4.61 -28.76 -5.54
C LEU A 97 4.33 -29.70 -6.72
N TRP A 98 4.64 -29.28 -7.95
CA TRP A 98 4.45 -30.14 -9.13
C TRP A 98 5.39 -31.34 -9.13
N SER A 99 6.66 -31.16 -8.75
CA SER A 99 7.59 -32.29 -8.65
C SER A 99 7.18 -33.27 -7.56
N GLU A 100 6.70 -32.77 -6.42
CA GLU A 100 6.21 -33.59 -5.30
C GLU A 100 4.91 -34.31 -5.63
N LEU A 101 4.02 -33.71 -6.42
CA LEU A 101 2.82 -34.41 -6.92
C LEU A 101 3.18 -35.57 -7.85
N GLY A 102 4.16 -35.36 -8.75
CA GLY A 102 4.68 -36.43 -9.60
C GLY A 102 5.31 -37.56 -8.78
N TYR A 103 6.12 -37.19 -7.78
CA TYR A 103 6.71 -38.15 -6.85
C TYR A 103 5.65 -38.90 -6.04
N ALA A 104 4.67 -38.20 -5.48
CA ALA A 104 3.57 -38.77 -4.70
C ALA A 104 2.74 -39.75 -5.53
N TYR A 105 2.55 -39.47 -6.82
CA TYR A 105 1.87 -40.40 -7.73
C TYR A 105 2.67 -41.69 -7.94
N GLY A 106 3.99 -41.57 -8.20
CA GLY A 106 4.88 -42.74 -8.30
C GLY A 106 4.91 -43.56 -7.02
N TRP A 107 5.11 -42.89 -5.88
CA TRP A 107 5.08 -43.49 -4.55
C TRP A 107 3.76 -44.22 -4.28
N PHE A 108 2.62 -43.64 -4.66
CA PHE A 108 1.31 -44.29 -4.50
C PHE A 108 1.18 -45.54 -5.39
N GLN A 109 1.74 -45.53 -6.59
CA GLN A 109 1.78 -46.73 -7.44
C GLN A 109 2.65 -47.84 -6.84
N ASP A 110 3.80 -47.49 -6.28
CA ASP A 110 4.71 -48.46 -5.65
C ASP A 110 4.12 -49.03 -4.36
N TRP A 111 3.41 -48.19 -3.59
CA TRP A 111 2.64 -48.62 -2.44
C TRP A 111 1.55 -49.65 -2.80
N LEU A 112 0.83 -49.45 -3.91
CA LEU A 112 -0.16 -50.43 -4.42
C LEU A 112 0.50 -51.75 -4.85
N ARG A 113 1.79 -51.74 -5.19
CA ARG A 113 2.58 -52.95 -5.51
C ARG A 113 3.18 -53.62 -4.27
N GLY A 114 2.99 -53.05 -3.08
CA GLY A 114 3.53 -53.56 -1.82
C GLY A 114 4.97 -53.12 -1.52
N GLU A 115 5.54 -52.23 -2.34
CA GLU A 115 6.88 -51.68 -2.13
C GLU A 115 6.76 -50.35 -1.38
N LEU A 116 7.00 -50.37 -0.06
CA LEU A 116 6.98 -49.17 0.75
C LEU A 116 8.30 -48.40 0.57
N GLY A 117 8.32 -47.46 -0.38
CA GLY A 117 9.45 -46.58 -0.62
C GLY A 117 9.60 -45.51 0.47
N TRP A 118 10.82 -45.30 0.95
CA TRP A 118 11.21 -44.10 1.69
C TRP A 118 12.05 -43.21 0.77
N PRO A 119 11.90 -41.88 0.79
CA PRO A 119 11.13 -41.04 1.73
C PRO A 119 9.62 -40.95 1.46
N LEU A 120 8.86 -40.43 2.45
CA LEU A 120 7.43 -40.16 2.30
C LEU A 120 7.20 -38.98 1.33
N PRO A 121 6.13 -39.01 0.52
CA PRO A 121 5.78 -37.88 -0.33
C PRO A 121 5.50 -36.63 0.51
N PHE A 122 5.83 -35.46 -0.04
CA PHE A 122 5.71 -34.15 0.62
C PHE A 122 6.64 -33.93 1.82
N SER A 123 7.60 -34.82 2.11
CA SER A 123 8.54 -34.60 3.22
C SER A 123 9.41 -33.36 3.01
N ALA A 124 9.85 -33.09 1.77
CA ALA A 124 10.65 -31.90 1.45
C ALA A 124 9.79 -30.64 1.50
N THR A 125 8.56 -30.70 1.01
CA THR A 125 7.56 -29.63 1.13
C THR A 125 7.31 -29.25 2.60
N LEU A 126 7.11 -30.24 3.47
CA LEU A 126 6.88 -30.03 4.89
C LEU A 126 8.13 -29.46 5.59
N ALA A 127 9.31 -29.99 5.28
CA ALA A 127 10.58 -29.48 5.81
C ALA A 127 10.81 -28.01 5.42
N PHE A 128 10.55 -27.64 4.17
CA PHE A 128 10.62 -26.26 3.70
C PHE A 128 9.64 -25.36 4.46
N ALA A 129 8.38 -25.76 4.58
CA ALA A 129 7.38 -25.01 5.32
C ALA A 129 7.77 -24.83 6.79
N TRP A 130 8.28 -25.89 7.43
CA TRP A 130 8.74 -25.86 8.82
C TRP A 130 9.92 -24.89 9.01
N GLN A 131 10.90 -24.91 8.10
CA GLN A 131 12.03 -23.98 8.13
C GLN A 131 11.56 -22.53 8.00
N ARG A 132 10.58 -22.24 7.13
CA ARG A 132 10.03 -20.90 6.94
C ARG A 132 9.22 -20.42 8.15
N VAL A 133 8.42 -21.30 8.74
CA VAL A 133 7.71 -21.02 10.00
C VAL A 133 8.70 -20.73 11.12
N GLY A 134 9.76 -21.53 11.25
CA GLY A 134 10.85 -21.30 12.20
C GLY A 134 11.53 -19.94 11.98
N ALA A 135 11.84 -19.58 10.73
CA ALA A 135 12.44 -18.30 10.38
C ALA A 135 11.51 -17.11 10.68
N LEU A 136 10.21 -17.24 10.44
CA LEU A 136 9.23 -16.22 10.82
C LEU A 136 9.14 -16.09 12.34
N GLY A 137 9.10 -17.22 13.05
CA GLY A 137 9.05 -17.28 14.51
C GLY A 137 10.28 -16.64 15.16
N THR A 138 11.49 -16.91 14.65
CA THR A 138 12.71 -16.27 15.16
C THR A 138 12.72 -14.77 14.91
N ARG A 139 12.28 -14.31 13.74
CA ARG A 139 12.15 -12.87 13.46
C ARG A 139 11.13 -12.18 14.37
N LEU A 140 9.97 -12.79 14.60
CA LEU A 140 8.97 -12.28 15.54
C LEU A 140 9.50 -12.28 16.99
N TRP A 141 10.28 -13.28 17.38
CA TRP A 141 10.94 -13.33 18.68
C TRP A 141 11.97 -12.21 18.85
N TRP A 142 12.81 -11.97 17.84
CA TRP A 142 13.78 -10.86 17.85
C TRP A 142 13.08 -9.50 17.90
N TRP A 143 12.02 -9.33 17.10
CA TRP A 143 11.17 -8.14 17.16
C TRP A 143 10.61 -7.90 18.57
N GLY A 144 10.12 -8.95 19.24
CA GLY A 144 9.61 -8.85 20.61
C GLY A 144 10.65 -8.34 21.62
N ARG A 145 11.94 -8.69 21.42
CA ARG A 145 13.04 -8.17 22.23
C ARG A 145 13.39 -6.71 21.93
N VAL A 146 13.27 -6.28 20.67
CA VAL A 146 13.44 -4.85 20.32
C VAL A 146 12.38 -4.00 21.02
N VAL A 147 11.12 -4.45 21.04
CA VAL A 147 10.03 -3.76 21.75
C VAL A 147 10.26 -3.71 23.26
N ALA A 148 10.92 -4.73 23.83
CA ALA A 148 11.30 -4.77 25.23
C ALA A 148 12.49 -3.84 25.58
N GLY A 149 13.18 -3.28 24.58
CA GLY A 149 14.31 -2.37 24.76
C GLY A 149 15.70 -3.03 24.78
N ASP A 150 15.77 -4.33 24.50
CA ASP A 150 17.00 -5.13 24.67
C ASP A 150 17.90 -5.19 23.42
N ALA A 151 17.46 -4.70 22.26
CA ALA A 151 18.20 -4.83 20.99
C ALA A 151 18.05 -3.61 20.06
N GLN A 152 19.14 -3.24 19.38
CA GLN A 152 19.19 -2.10 18.44
C GLN A 152 18.91 -2.46 16.97
N THR A 153 19.00 -3.73 16.57
CA THR A 153 18.77 -4.11 15.17
C THR A 153 17.29 -4.37 14.91
N GLN A 154 16.65 -3.48 14.16
CA GLN A 154 15.20 -3.53 13.92
C GLN A 154 14.88 -4.18 12.57
N ASP A 155 14.31 -5.39 12.61
CA ASP A 155 13.75 -6.06 11.43
C ASP A 155 12.36 -5.48 11.13
N GLN A 156 12.15 -4.95 9.92
CA GLN A 156 10.89 -4.35 9.48
C GLN A 156 9.78 -5.37 9.17
N ILE A 157 9.93 -6.63 9.59
CA ILE A 157 8.96 -7.70 9.30
C ILE A 157 7.55 -7.37 9.80
N LEU A 158 7.41 -6.73 10.97
CA LEU A 158 6.09 -6.36 11.48
C LEU A 158 5.43 -5.29 10.59
N ALA A 159 6.19 -4.30 10.11
CA ALA A 159 5.70 -3.29 9.18
C ALA A 159 5.10 -3.95 7.94
N HIS A 160 5.80 -4.95 7.39
CA HIS A 160 5.35 -5.71 6.22
C HIS A 160 4.09 -6.53 6.53
N LEU A 161 4.04 -7.22 7.67
CA LEU A 161 2.87 -7.99 8.11
C LEU A 161 1.65 -7.08 8.32
N LEU A 162 1.82 -5.94 9.00
CA LEU A 162 0.74 -4.99 9.27
C LEU A 162 0.23 -4.36 7.97
N THR A 163 1.12 -3.93 7.09
CA THR A 163 0.76 -3.35 5.79
C THR A 163 -0.01 -4.36 4.94
N ALA A 164 0.50 -5.59 4.82
CA ALA A 164 -0.17 -6.66 4.09
C ALA A 164 -1.55 -7.01 4.71
N TYR A 165 -1.66 -7.01 6.03
CA TYR A 165 -2.93 -7.24 6.73
C TYR A 165 -3.94 -6.09 6.52
N LEU A 166 -3.50 -4.84 6.53
CA LEU A 166 -4.35 -3.69 6.21
C LEU A 166 -4.86 -3.74 4.77
N VAL A 167 -3.98 -4.08 3.81
CA VAL A 167 -4.35 -4.30 2.40
C VAL A 167 -5.40 -5.40 2.27
N TRP A 168 -5.18 -6.53 2.93
CA TRP A 168 -6.14 -7.63 2.96
C TRP A 168 -7.49 -7.20 3.54
N ALA A 169 -7.48 -6.64 4.75
CA ALA A 169 -8.69 -6.29 5.49
C ALA A 169 -9.52 -5.24 4.74
N ALA A 170 -8.87 -4.21 4.18
CA ALA A 170 -9.54 -3.19 3.37
C ALA A 170 -10.16 -3.79 2.10
N SER A 171 -9.45 -4.70 1.43
CA SER A 171 -9.92 -5.36 0.21
C SER A 171 -11.10 -6.31 0.45
N VAL A 172 -11.04 -7.14 1.50
CA VAL A 172 -12.14 -8.02 1.91
C VAL A 172 -13.36 -7.19 2.30
N PHE A 173 -13.17 -6.14 3.12
CA PHE A 173 -14.25 -5.26 3.55
C PHE A 173 -14.91 -4.54 2.38
N ALA A 174 -14.11 -3.98 1.46
CA ALA A 174 -14.61 -3.30 0.28
C ALA A 174 -15.46 -4.23 -0.58
N THR A 175 -14.93 -5.40 -0.89
CA THR A 175 -15.65 -6.41 -1.68
C THR A 175 -16.94 -6.83 -0.99
N TRP A 176 -16.89 -7.14 0.31
CA TRP A 176 -18.06 -7.54 1.06
C TRP A 176 -19.15 -6.46 1.07
N GLN A 177 -18.78 -5.19 1.27
CA GLN A 177 -19.73 -4.06 1.25
C GLN A 177 -20.33 -3.78 -0.12
N VAL A 178 -19.50 -3.79 -1.18
CA VAL A 178 -19.93 -3.54 -2.56
C VAL A 178 -20.96 -4.59 -2.99
N TYR A 179 -20.67 -5.87 -2.78
CA TYR A 179 -21.52 -6.95 -3.27
C TYR A 179 -22.70 -7.27 -2.35
N ARG A 180 -22.52 -7.20 -1.02
CA ARG A 180 -23.60 -7.55 -0.09
C ARG A 180 -24.52 -6.39 0.25
N ARG A 181 -23.98 -5.19 0.45
CA ARG A 181 -24.77 -4.01 0.87
C ARG A 181 -25.02 -3.00 -0.25
N ARG A 182 -24.33 -3.11 -1.38
CA ARG A 182 -24.39 -2.12 -2.50
C ARG A 182 -23.95 -0.72 -2.06
N LEU A 183 -23.02 -0.64 -1.13
CA LEU A 183 -22.49 0.61 -0.58
C LEU A 183 -21.05 0.80 -1.03
N ALA A 184 -20.84 1.07 -2.31
CA ALA A 184 -19.51 1.18 -2.91
C ALA A 184 -18.61 2.22 -2.22
N LEU A 185 -19.15 3.42 -1.93
CA LEU A 185 -18.38 4.48 -1.30
C LEU A 185 -17.88 4.10 0.10
N GLN A 186 -18.75 3.52 0.94
CA GLN A 186 -18.37 3.09 2.29
C GLN A 186 -17.44 1.88 2.27
N GLY A 187 -17.64 0.97 1.32
CA GLY A 187 -16.79 -0.20 1.15
C GLY A 187 -15.38 0.16 0.73
N LEU A 188 -15.23 1.03 -0.27
CA LEU A 188 -13.92 1.40 -0.82
C LEU A 188 -13.21 2.47 0.01
N ALA A 189 -13.89 3.19 0.90
CA ALA A 189 -13.28 4.25 1.71
C ALA A 189 -11.94 3.86 2.39
N PRO A 190 -11.80 2.68 3.05
CA PRO A 190 -10.51 2.30 3.63
C PRO A 190 -9.38 2.15 2.61
N VAL A 191 -9.70 1.61 1.43
CA VAL A 191 -8.75 1.47 0.30
C VAL A 191 -8.34 2.86 -0.20
N GLY A 192 -9.31 3.75 -0.35
CA GLY A 192 -9.07 5.15 -0.74
C GLY A 192 -8.17 5.87 0.25
N VAL A 193 -8.41 5.73 1.56
CA VAL A 193 -7.55 6.33 2.59
C VAL A 193 -6.11 5.86 2.45
N ILE A 194 -5.88 4.56 2.27
CA ILE A 194 -4.52 4.02 2.12
C ILE A 194 -3.85 4.61 0.87
N ILE A 195 -4.54 4.63 -0.27
CA ILE A 195 -3.97 5.19 -1.51
C ILE A 195 -3.71 6.69 -1.37
N THR A 196 -4.62 7.45 -0.73
CA THR A 196 -4.44 8.89 -0.51
C THR A 196 -3.25 9.18 0.41
N VAL A 197 -3.09 8.42 1.50
CA VAL A 197 -1.93 8.54 2.39
C VAL A 197 -0.64 8.25 1.62
N VAL A 198 -0.60 7.19 0.83
CA VAL A 198 0.57 6.84 0.01
C VAL A 198 0.85 7.92 -1.05
N ALA A 199 -0.19 8.45 -1.70
CA ALA A 199 -0.06 9.51 -2.69
C ALA A 199 0.45 10.82 -2.07
N PHE A 200 0.00 11.14 -0.85
CA PHE A 200 0.45 12.30 -0.10
C PHE A 200 1.94 12.22 0.23
N PHE A 201 2.41 11.09 0.76
CA PHE A 201 3.81 10.95 1.19
C PHE A 201 4.79 10.64 0.05
N ARG A 202 4.43 9.82 -0.93
CA ARG A 202 5.36 9.42 -2.01
C ARG A 202 5.28 10.29 -3.26
N GLY A 203 4.15 10.95 -3.50
CA GLY A 203 3.91 11.72 -4.73
C GLY A 203 4.00 10.89 -6.02
N ASN A 204 4.19 11.60 -7.14
CA ASN A 204 4.42 11.03 -8.48
C ASN A 204 3.33 10.04 -8.95
N MET A 205 3.69 8.80 -9.30
CA MET A 205 2.78 7.78 -9.87
C MET A 205 1.64 7.37 -8.92
N ALA A 206 1.78 7.62 -7.62
CA ALA A 206 0.70 7.36 -6.67
C ALA A 206 -0.55 8.23 -6.92
N TYR A 207 -0.40 9.45 -7.45
CA TYR A 207 -1.53 10.29 -7.88
C TYR A 207 -2.29 9.68 -9.06
N PHE A 208 -1.58 9.04 -10.00
CA PHE A 208 -2.21 8.34 -11.11
C PHE A 208 -3.08 7.18 -10.60
N TYR A 209 -2.55 6.35 -9.70
CA TYR A 209 -3.34 5.27 -9.10
C TYR A 209 -4.52 5.78 -8.28
N LEU A 210 -4.38 6.93 -7.60
CA LEU A 210 -5.50 7.59 -6.92
C LEU A 210 -6.59 8.01 -7.90
N ALA A 211 -6.23 8.61 -9.05
CA ALA A 211 -7.19 9.01 -10.08
C ALA A 211 -7.93 7.80 -10.67
N VAL A 212 -7.21 6.71 -10.98
CA VAL A 212 -7.82 5.45 -11.45
C VAL A 212 -8.76 4.87 -10.40
N TYR A 213 -8.34 4.84 -9.12
CA TYR A 213 -9.19 4.40 -8.02
C TYR A 213 -10.47 5.25 -7.90
N LEU A 214 -10.37 6.58 -7.99
CA LEU A 214 -11.52 7.48 -7.92
C LEU A 214 -12.49 7.25 -9.10
N PHE A 215 -11.97 7.09 -10.32
CA PHE A 215 -12.77 6.73 -11.48
C PHE A 215 -13.56 5.45 -11.24
N CYS A 216 -12.88 4.36 -10.86
CA CYS A 216 -13.52 3.08 -10.59
C CYS A 216 -14.55 3.17 -9.46
N THR A 217 -14.24 3.91 -8.39
CA THR A 217 -15.13 4.08 -7.24
C THR A 217 -16.40 4.85 -7.60
N LEU A 218 -16.28 5.98 -8.30
CA LEU A 218 -17.44 6.78 -8.70
C LEU A 218 -18.33 6.02 -9.69
N TRP A 219 -17.72 5.27 -10.62
CA TRP A 219 -18.45 4.41 -11.54
C TRP A 219 -19.20 3.30 -10.78
N LEU A 220 -18.55 2.65 -9.81
CA LEU A 220 -19.19 1.65 -8.95
C LEU A 220 -20.33 2.25 -8.12
N VAL A 221 -20.21 3.49 -7.65
CA VAL A 221 -21.28 4.19 -6.94
C VAL A 221 -22.50 4.38 -7.84
N ALA A 222 -22.31 4.76 -9.11
CA ALA A 222 -23.41 4.88 -10.08
C ALA A 222 -24.12 3.52 -10.30
N ILE A 223 -23.35 2.45 -10.55
CA ILE A 223 -23.89 1.09 -10.73
C ILE A 223 -24.64 0.63 -9.47
N CYS A 224 -24.05 0.80 -8.28
CA CYS A 224 -24.68 0.38 -7.03
C CYS A 224 -25.93 1.20 -6.69
N ARG A 225 -25.98 2.48 -7.08
CA ARG A 225 -27.20 3.30 -6.96
C ARG A 225 -28.29 2.77 -7.88
N LEU A 226 -27.97 2.53 -9.15
CA LEU A 226 -28.90 1.97 -10.13
C LEU A 226 -29.52 0.66 -9.61
N TRP A 227 -28.71 -0.30 -9.14
CA TRP A 227 -29.24 -1.56 -8.57
C TRP A 227 -30.19 -1.35 -7.39
N ARG A 228 -29.90 -0.39 -6.52
CA ARG A 228 -30.79 -0.04 -5.40
C ARG A 228 -32.08 0.62 -5.89
N HIS A 229 -32.06 1.36 -6.99
CA HIS A 229 -33.27 1.92 -7.60
C HIS A 229 -34.11 0.83 -8.26
N THR A 230 -33.49 -0.03 -9.07
CA THR A 230 -34.16 -1.17 -9.72
C THR A 230 -34.79 -2.12 -8.70
N ALA A 231 -34.08 -2.45 -7.62
CA ALA A 231 -34.64 -3.29 -6.55
C ALA A 231 -35.87 -2.65 -5.87
N ARG A 232 -35.87 -1.32 -5.70
CA ARG A 232 -37.02 -0.59 -5.13
C ARG A 232 -38.20 -0.50 -6.09
N TRP A 233 -37.96 -0.36 -7.40
CA TRP A 233 -39.02 -0.38 -8.41
C TRP A 233 -39.67 -1.75 -8.52
N ASN A 234 -38.86 -2.81 -8.51
CA ASN A 234 -39.37 -4.20 -8.46
C ASN A 234 -40.24 -4.46 -7.24
N GLN A 235 -39.87 -3.95 -6.07
CA GLN A 235 -40.70 -4.05 -4.86
C GLN A 235 -42.01 -3.26 -4.95
N ARG A 236 -42.07 -2.22 -5.80
CA ARG A 236 -43.26 -1.38 -5.99
C ARG A 236 -44.08 -1.76 -7.22
N GLY A 237 -43.69 -2.80 -7.96
CA GLY A 237 -44.33 -3.18 -9.21
C GLY A 237 -44.33 -2.08 -10.27
N THR A 238 -43.34 -1.18 -10.24
CA THR A 238 -43.22 -0.11 -11.23
C THR A 238 -42.45 -0.65 -12.43
N ASP A 239 -43.09 -0.67 -13.60
CA ASP A 239 -42.42 -1.06 -14.85
C ASP A 239 -41.34 -0.02 -15.22
N TYR A 240 -40.19 -0.52 -15.67
CA TYR A 240 -39.10 0.29 -16.19
C TYR A 240 -38.53 -0.37 -17.45
N PRO A 241 -37.96 0.41 -18.39
CA PRO A 241 -37.35 -0.15 -19.60
C PRO A 241 -36.18 -1.09 -19.26
N GLU A 242 -36.11 -2.27 -19.88
CA GLU A 242 -35.00 -3.21 -19.67
C GLU A 242 -33.64 -2.62 -20.07
N SER A 243 -33.61 -1.70 -21.05
CA SER A 243 -32.41 -1.02 -21.53
C SER A 243 -31.87 0.06 -20.58
N LEU A 244 -32.68 0.49 -19.59
CA LEU A 244 -32.38 1.62 -18.71
C LEU A 244 -31.00 1.47 -18.04
N GLY A 245 -30.61 0.25 -17.67
CA GLY A 245 -29.35 0.02 -16.98
C GLY A 245 -28.11 0.27 -17.86
N MET A 246 -28.15 -0.18 -19.11
CA MET A 246 -27.04 0.02 -20.05
C MET A 246 -26.97 1.46 -20.51
N GLU A 247 -28.12 2.07 -20.81
CA GLU A 247 -28.21 3.49 -21.22
C GLU A 247 -27.70 4.44 -20.14
N LEU A 248 -28.11 4.26 -18.88
CA LEU A 248 -27.61 5.10 -17.77
C LEU A 248 -26.11 4.93 -17.59
N THR A 249 -25.60 3.69 -17.66
CA THR A 249 -24.17 3.42 -17.43
C THR A 249 -23.31 4.06 -18.53
N ILE A 250 -23.76 3.99 -19.79
CA ILE A 250 -23.07 4.64 -20.91
C ILE A 250 -23.18 6.17 -20.78
N SER A 251 -24.33 6.69 -20.36
CA SER A 251 -24.56 8.12 -20.20
C SER A 251 -23.70 8.73 -19.07
N TYR A 252 -23.47 8.02 -17.97
CA TYR A 252 -22.63 8.53 -16.87
C TYR A 252 -21.13 8.53 -17.17
N GLY A 253 -20.67 7.68 -18.10
CA GLY A 253 -19.24 7.55 -18.42
C GLY A 253 -18.58 8.87 -18.82
N PRO A 254 -19.10 9.60 -19.81
CA PRO A 254 -18.58 10.92 -20.20
C PRO A 254 -18.55 11.93 -19.05
N TRP A 255 -19.58 11.97 -18.21
CA TRP A 255 -19.62 12.87 -17.05
C TRP A 255 -18.54 12.54 -16.03
N LEU A 256 -18.28 11.26 -15.77
CA LEU A 256 -17.19 10.84 -14.87
C LEU A 256 -15.81 11.21 -15.42
N ILE A 257 -15.59 11.00 -16.72
CA ILE A 257 -14.34 11.40 -17.38
C ILE A 257 -14.18 12.92 -17.29
N MET A 258 -15.23 13.69 -17.59
CA MET A 258 -15.19 15.14 -17.51
C MET A 258 -14.89 15.63 -16.09
N ILE A 259 -15.51 15.04 -15.06
CA ILE A 259 -15.24 15.38 -13.66
C ILE A 259 -13.77 15.12 -13.30
N LEU A 260 -13.20 14.00 -13.74
CA LEU A 260 -11.79 13.68 -13.48
C LEU A 260 -10.84 14.62 -14.22
N VAL A 261 -11.11 14.91 -15.49
CA VAL A 261 -10.32 15.87 -16.26
C VAL A 261 -10.38 17.25 -15.60
N LEU A 262 -11.57 17.69 -15.20
CA LEU A 262 -11.74 18.97 -14.51
C LEU A 262 -11.02 18.99 -13.15
N ALA A 263 -11.04 17.86 -12.42
CA ALA A 263 -10.30 17.72 -11.16
C ALA A 263 -8.78 17.74 -11.36
N THR A 264 -8.26 17.22 -12.48
CA THR A 264 -6.82 17.30 -12.81
C THR A 264 -6.40 18.68 -13.31
N LEU A 265 -7.30 19.41 -13.95
CA LEU A 265 -7.05 20.77 -14.45
C LEU A 265 -7.20 21.82 -13.36
N PHE A 266 -7.99 21.55 -12.32
CA PHE A 266 -8.08 22.42 -11.17
C PHE A 266 -6.78 22.34 -10.37
N PRO A 267 -5.96 23.41 -10.32
CA PRO A 267 -4.84 23.43 -9.40
C PRO A 267 -5.42 23.26 -8.01
N VAL A 268 -4.97 22.23 -7.29
CA VAL A 268 -5.36 22.05 -5.90
C VAL A 268 -4.86 23.28 -5.17
N VAL A 269 -5.78 24.18 -4.83
CA VAL A 269 -5.47 25.36 -4.04
C VAL A 269 -5.16 24.83 -2.65
N TYR A 270 -3.88 24.59 -2.38
CA TYR A 270 -3.37 24.30 -1.05
C TYR A 270 -3.15 25.64 -0.36
N PRO A 271 -4.06 26.10 0.51
CA PRO A 271 -3.84 27.33 1.23
C PRO A 271 -2.74 27.03 2.24
N ARG A 272 -1.54 27.54 2.00
CA ARG A 272 -0.35 27.31 2.84
C ARG A 272 -0.64 27.55 4.34
N GLN A 273 -1.52 28.51 4.62
CA GLN A 273 -2.03 28.84 5.95
C GLN A 273 -2.79 27.70 6.64
N LEU A 274 -3.58 26.91 5.90
CA LEU A 274 -4.28 25.75 6.47
C LEU A 274 -3.31 24.60 6.79
N HIS A 275 -2.28 24.42 5.97
CA HIS A 275 -1.24 23.43 6.21
C HIS A 275 -0.41 23.80 7.44
N GLU A 276 0.07 25.04 7.51
CA GLU A 276 0.83 25.57 8.65
C GLU A 276 -0.01 25.53 9.94
N GLY A 277 -1.28 25.94 9.89
CA GLY A 277 -2.19 25.87 11.05
C GLY A 277 -2.52 24.44 11.48
N PHE A 278 -2.67 23.50 10.54
CA PHE A 278 -2.84 22.09 10.87
C PHE A 278 -1.60 21.52 11.57
N TRP A 279 -0.40 21.76 11.04
CA TRP A 279 0.83 21.22 11.64
C TRP A 279 1.15 21.83 13.00
N GLN A 280 0.92 23.12 13.21
CA GLN A 280 1.10 23.74 14.54
C GLN A 280 0.28 23.05 15.65
N LEU A 281 -0.92 22.55 15.34
CA LEU A 281 -1.72 21.77 16.29
C LEU A 281 -1.37 20.27 16.29
N ALA A 282 -1.00 19.72 15.13
CA ALA A 282 -0.83 18.29 14.94
C ALA A 282 0.58 17.78 15.29
N GLU A 283 1.62 18.61 15.27
CA GLU A 283 3.02 18.19 15.40
C GLU A 283 3.30 17.47 16.73
N GLY A 284 2.96 18.06 17.88
CA GLY A 284 3.16 17.42 19.19
C GLY A 284 2.39 16.09 19.41
N PRO A 285 1.09 15.99 19.03
CA PRO A 285 0.39 14.70 19.00
C PRO A 285 0.97 13.70 17.99
N TRP A 286 1.38 14.17 16.80
CA TRP A 286 1.89 13.35 15.71
C TRP A 286 3.23 12.73 16.05
N GLU A 287 4.18 13.51 16.58
CA GLU A 287 5.48 13.01 17.04
C GLU A 287 5.31 11.87 18.06
N ARG A 288 4.37 12.00 19.00
CA ARG A 288 4.09 10.92 19.98
C ARG A 288 3.56 9.65 19.31
N VAL A 289 2.73 9.79 18.29
CA VAL A 289 2.21 8.64 17.51
C VAL A 289 3.33 8.03 16.68
N VAL A 290 4.16 8.84 16.03
CA VAL A 290 5.30 8.40 15.23
C VAL A 290 6.32 7.69 16.11
N SER A 291 6.81 8.30 17.19
CA SER A 291 7.76 7.65 18.11
C SER A 291 7.19 6.38 18.75
N GLY A 292 5.88 6.37 19.02
CA GLY A 292 5.17 5.16 19.47
C GLY A 292 5.17 4.09 18.38
N ALA A 293 4.81 4.44 17.15
CA ALA A 293 4.78 3.54 16.01
C ALA A 293 6.18 3.02 15.64
N GLU A 294 7.21 3.87 15.68
CA GLU A 294 8.60 3.51 15.38
C GLU A 294 9.14 2.44 16.32
N ARG A 295 8.75 2.51 17.61
CA ARG A 295 9.06 1.45 18.58
C ARG A 295 8.51 0.10 18.17
N PHE A 296 7.33 0.05 17.54
CA PHE A 296 6.70 -1.20 17.13
C PHE A 296 7.06 -1.62 15.69
N VAL A 297 7.26 -0.68 14.77
CA VAL A 297 7.22 -0.94 13.33
C VAL A 297 8.61 -0.87 12.68
N GLY A 298 9.53 -0.08 13.22
CA GLY A 298 10.77 0.29 12.52
C GLY A 298 10.96 1.80 12.49
N PRO A 299 12.17 2.30 12.20
CA PRO A 299 12.32 3.68 11.72
C PRO A 299 11.40 3.85 10.50
N ILE A 300 10.59 4.90 10.51
CA ILE A 300 9.73 5.25 9.39
C ILE A 300 10.53 6.26 8.56
N ASP A 301 10.83 5.94 7.29
CA ASP A 301 11.49 6.92 6.42
C ASP A 301 10.53 8.10 6.19
N ASP A 302 10.84 9.23 6.81
CA ASP A 302 10.15 10.50 6.67
C ASP A 302 10.45 11.10 5.29
N GLY A 303 9.96 10.47 4.22
CA GLY A 303 10.08 10.96 2.85
C GLY A 303 9.22 12.20 2.58
N TYR A 304 9.25 13.19 3.47
CA TYR A 304 8.48 14.42 3.43
C TYR A 304 8.83 15.27 2.20
N PRO A 305 7.91 15.47 1.24
CA PRO A 305 8.02 16.49 0.21
C PRO A 305 7.09 17.63 0.63
N GLY A 306 7.52 18.48 1.57
CA GLY A 306 6.56 19.38 2.23
C GLY A 306 7.11 20.48 3.12
N GLY A 307 8.23 21.09 2.75
CA GLY A 307 8.65 22.39 3.27
C GLY A 307 9.30 23.19 2.14
N PRO A 308 8.91 24.45 1.88
CA PRO A 308 9.69 25.33 1.01
C PRO A 308 11.04 25.60 1.70
N GLY A 309 12.03 24.77 1.36
CA GLY A 309 13.34 24.74 1.97
C GLY A 309 13.59 23.41 2.68
N THR A 310 14.69 22.75 2.33
CA THR A 310 15.31 21.59 3.02
C THR A 310 14.58 20.25 2.95
N GLY A 311 14.34 19.75 1.74
CA GLY A 311 14.50 18.31 1.50
C GLY A 311 15.98 18.03 1.17
N PRO A 312 16.66 17.09 1.84
CA PRO A 312 17.87 16.49 1.29
C PRO A 312 17.43 15.70 0.04
N GLY A 313 17.60 16.28 -1.14
CA GLY A 313 17.26 15.61 -2.39
C GLY A 313 17.06 16.51 -3.60
N GLU A 314 16.70 17.79 -3.44
CA GLU A 314 16.37 18.66 -4.58
C GLU A 314 17.20 19.94 -4.69
N GLY A 315 18.16 20.14 -3.78
CA GLY A 315 19.15 21.22 -3.85
C GLY A 315 20.57 20.68 -3.87
N GLY A 316 21.05 20.23 -5.03
CA GLY A 316 22.47 19.92 -5.24
C GLY A 316 23.06 18.91 -4.25
N GLU A 317 22.48 17.71 -4.17
CA GLU A 317 23.11 16.64 -3.39
C GLU A 317 24.32 16.08 -4.12
N LEU A 318 25.43 15.94 -3.40
CA LEU A 318 26.57 15.16 -3.86
C LEU A 318 26.11 13.71 -4.08
N PRO A 319 26.56 13.02 -5.16
CA PRO A 319 26.16 11.65 -5.53
C PRO A 319 26.38 10.57 -4.45
N SER A 320 26.91 10.95 -3.28
CA SER A 320 27.44 10.08 -2.24
C SER A 320 26.99 10.49 -0.83
N ALA A 321 25.91 11.26 -0.68
CA ALA A 321 25.40 11.63 0.64
C ALA A 321 25.06 10.40 1.52
N ARG A 322 24.65 9.29 0.90
CA ARG A 322 24.43 7.99 1.58
C ARG A 322 25.72 7.33 2.14
N LEU A 323 26.90 7.76 1.71
CA LEU A 323 28.19 7.29 2.24
C LEU A 323 28.67 8.14 3.44
N LEU A 324 28.03 9.27 3.70
CA LEU A 324 28.33 10.14 4.84
C LEU A 324 27.43 9.74 6.03
N THR A 325 27.63 8.53 6.54
CA THR A 325 27.04 8.10 7.82
C THR A 325 28.05 8.30 8.93
N GLY A 326 27.82 9.31 9.76
CA GLY A 326 28.66 9.62 10.92
C GLY A 326 28.52 11.09 11.31
N SER A 327 28.54 11.38 12.62
CA SER A 327 28.63 12.74 13.13
C SER A 327 29.89 13.41 12.56
N PRO A 328 29.81 14.65 12.03
CA PRO A 328 30.96 15.31 11.44
C PRO A 328 32.07 15.45 12.48
N GLN A 329 33.20 14.76 12.24
CA GLN A 329 34.43 15.05 12.97
C GLN A 329 34.97 16.37 12.41
N LEU A 330 34.56 17.47 13.03
CA LEU A 330 35.16 18.78 12.76
C LEU A 330 36.61 18.75 13.26
N SER A 331 37.55 18.55 12.35
CA SER A 331 38.96 18.82 12.61
C SER A 331 39.29 20.21 12.04
N ASP A 332 40.07 21.00 12.75
CA ASP A 332 40.57 22.31 12.28
C ASP A 332 41.62 22.20 11.16
N THR A 333 41.74 21.02 10.52
CA THR A 333 42.66 20.81 9.40
C THR A 333 42.07 21.44 8.14
N PRO A 334 42.71 22.48 7.56
CA PRO A 334 42.21 23.10 6.34
C PRO A 334 42.33 22.11 5.17
N VAL A 335 41.19 21.58 4.72
CA VAL A 335 41.09 20.59 3.62
C VAL A 335 40.87 21.22 2.26
N LEU A 336 40.46 22.49 2.19
CA LEU A 336 40.14 23.17 0.94
C LEU A 336 40.48 24.66 1.00
N TYR A 337 41.29 25.13 0.05
CA TYR A 337 41.48 26.56 -0.21
C TYR A 337 40.57 26.98 -1.36
N VAL A 338 39.72 27.98 -1.13
CA VAL A 338 38.85 28.56 -2.16
C VAL A 338 39.36 29.94 -2.52
N ASN A 339 39.80 30.11 -3.76
CA ASN A 339 40.11 31.42 -4.32
C ASN A 339 38.88 31.92 -5.09
N THR A 340 38.32 33.06 -4.69
CA THR A 340 37.20 33.70 -5.39
C THR A 340 37.62 35.09 -5.84
N SER A 341 37.22 35.43 -7.07
CA SER A 341 37.45 36.71 -7.73
C SER A 341 36.46 37.81 -7.31
N ASP A 342 35.60 37.56 -6.32
CA ASP A 342 34.64 38.57 -5.87
C ASP A 342 35.34 39.76 -5.21
N PRO A 343 34.95 41.01 -5.53
CA PRO A 343 35.51 42.20 -4.92
C PRO A 343 35.24 42.21 -3.41
N GLU A 344 36.14 42.82 -2.65
CA GLU A 344 35.99 42.95 -1.21
C GLU A 344 34.67 43.66 -0.86
N PRO A 345 33.96 43.21 0.19
CA PRO A 345 32.73 43.88 0.62
C PRO A 345 33.02 45.34 0.94
N PRO A 346 32.08 46.26 0.67
CA PRO A 346 32.24 47.65 1.09
C PRO A 346 32.46 47.71 2.62
N PRO A 347 33.34 48.61 3.10
CA PRO A 347 33.59 48.76 4.53
C PRO A 347 32.28 49.04 5.27
N GLN A 348 32.06 48.35 6.39
CA GLN A 348 30.88 48.57 7.22
C GLN A 348 30.87 50.02 7.71
N GLU A 349 29.74 50.73 7.53
CA GLU A 349 29.56 52.07 8.06
C GLU A 349 29.83 52.06 9.57
N SER A 350 30.85 52.82 9.98
CA SER A 350 31.27 53.00 11.37
C SER A 350 30.23 53.83 12.13
N GLY A 351 29.11 53.21 12.49
CA GLY A 351 28.02 53.87 13.20
C GLY A 351 27.18 52.98 14.12
N ARG A 352 27.42 51.66 14.17
CA ARG A 352 26.68 50.74 15.06
C ARG A 352 27.65 50.10 16.07
N ALA A 353 27.79 50.75 17.22
CA ALA A 353 28.76 50.42 18.26
C ALA A 353 28.47 49.11 19.05
N ASP A 354 27.42 48.35 18.69
CA ASP A 354 26.95 47.21 19.50
C ASP A 354 27.21 45.81 18.88
N HIS A 355 28.00 45.71 17.82
CA HIS A 355 28.40 44.39 17.29
C HIS A 355 29.93 44.23 17.24
N PRO A 356 30.49 43.21 17.91
CA PRO A 356 31.91 42.89 17.76
C PRO A 356 32.20 42.61 16.29
N LEU A 357 33.25 43.25 15.76
CA LEU A 357 33.73 43.04 14.40
C LEU A 357 33.99 41.54 14.20
N PRO A 358 33.38 40.89 13.20
CA PRO A 358 33.68 39.49 12.92
C PRO A 358 35.16 39.35 12.52
N VAL A 359 35.86 38.38 13.14
CA VAL A 359 37.28 38.06 12.91
C VAL A 359 37.56 37.66 11.45
N HIS A 360 36.51 37.36 10.68
CA HIS A 360 36.60 37.02 9.27
C HIS A 360 35.64 37.87 8.42
N PRO A 361 36.07 38.31 7.22
CA PRO A 361 35.25 39.11 6.34
C PRO A 361 33.99 38.33 5.93
N ARG A 362 32.80 38.84 6.27
CA ARG A 362 31.53 38.29 5.79
C ARG A 362 31.44 38.47 4.27
N ARG A 363 31.52 37.37 3.53
CA ARG A 363 31.22 37.35 2.08
C ARG A 363 29.77 36.90 1.89
N TYR A 364 28.99 37.70 1.15
CA TYR A 364 27.61 37.37 0.83
C TYR A 364 27.56 36.65 -0.52
N TRP A 365 27.14 35.39 -0.48
CA TRP A 365 26.79 34.59 -1.65
C TRP A 365 25.55 35.24 -2.30
N ARG A 366 25.71 35.82 -3.49
CA ARG A 366 24.56 36.19 -4.32
C ARG A 366 24.18 34.98 -5.17
N SER A 367 23.00 34.40 -4.95
CA SER A 367 22.44 33.45 -5.91
C SER A 367 22.18 34.22 -7.21
N ARG A 368 22.81 33.81 -8.32
CA ARG A 368 22.42 34.30 -9.65
C ARG A 368 20.99 33.83 -9.92
N THR A 369 20.09 34.79 -10.14
CA THR A 369 18.75 34.60 -10.68
C THR A 369 18.80 34.09 -12.11
#